data_AF-A0A1V2RA62-F1
#
_entry.id   AF-A0A1V2RA62-F1
#
_cell.length_a   1.000
_cell.length_b   1.000
_cell.length_c   1.000
_cell.angle_alpha   90.00
_cell.angle_beta   90.00
_cell.angle_gamma   90.00
#
_symmetry.space_group_name_H-M   'P 1'
#
loop_
_entity.id
_entity.type
_entity.pdbx_description
1 polymer ?
#
loop_
_entity_poly.entity_id
_entity_poly.type
_entity_poly.pdbx_seq_one_letter_code
_entity_poly.pdbx_strand_id
1 'polypeptide(L)' 'MADFGKHTHGPNFGRRVAGCPRCDELEAGAEPVRWTRGWQREQETRNDAIRQHAHEKHFAPGGPHARRECGPVCTFGDW' A
#
# COMPACT_ATOMS: atom_id res chain seq x y z
N MET A 1 19.73 20.19 12.22
CA MET A 1 20.23 19.26 11.18
C MET A 1 19.21 18.15 11.07
N ALA A 2 18.45 18.10 9.97
CA ALA A 2 17.39 17.12 9.82
C ALA A 2 17.99 15.76 9.43
N ASP A 3 17.79 14.77 10.30
CA ASP A 3 18.07 13.36 10.05
C ASP A 3 17.04 12.83 9.03
N PHE A 4 17.47 12.69 7.78
CA PHE A 4 16.68 12.07 6.73
C PHE A 4 17.01 10.58 6.71
N GLY A 5 16.28 9.81 7.52
CA GLY A 5 16.46 8.37 7.63
C GLY A 5 16.43 7.63 6.27
N LYS A 6 17.15 6.50 6.26
CA LYS A 6 17.07 5.34 5.35
C LYS A 6 17.84 5.28 4.03
N HIS A 7 18.53 6.32 3.54
CA HIS A 7 19.36 6.14 2.33
C HIS A 7 20.73 6.83 2.44
N THR A 8 21.81 6.04 2.32
CA THR A 8 23.20 6.52 2.34
C THR A 8 23.68 7.09 1.00
N HIS A 9 22.83 7.05 -0.02
CA HIS A 9 23.09 7.55 -1.37
C HIS A 9 21.80 8.07 -2.03
N GLY A 10 21.94 8.92 -3.05
CA GLY A 10 20.81 9.35 -3.87
C GLY A 10 20.11 8.17 -4.57
N PRO A 11 18.84 8.34 -4.99
CA PRO A 11 18.11 7.27 -5.67
C PRO A 11 18.83 6.85 -6.95
N ASN A 12 19.21 5.57 -7.04
CA ASN A 12 19.96 5.01 -8.15
C ASN A 12 19.15 3.89 -8.83
N PHE A 13 18.32 4.27 -9.79
CA PHE A 13 17.42 3.34 -10.46
C PHE A 13 18.17 2.51 -11.50
N GLY A 14 17.97 1.19 -11.47
CA GLY A 14 18.51 0.26 -12.46
C GLY A 14 20.02 0.01 -12.37
N ARG A 15 20.70 0.46 -11.31
CA ARG A 15 22.14 0.22 -11.08
C ARG A 15 22.38 -0.29 -9.67
N ARG A 16 23.38 -1.17 -9.52
CA ARG A 16 23.81 -1.70 -8.22
C ARG A 16 24.58 -0.64 -7.44
N VAL A 17 24.35 -0.59 -6.12
CA VAL A 17 25.12 0.24 -5.18
C VAL A 17 25.59 -0.64 -4.03
N ALA A 18 26.88 -0.56 -3.70
CA ALA A 18 27.45 -1.31 -2.58
C ALA A 18 26.84 -0.83 -1.24
N GLY A 19 26.37 -1.78 -0.43
CA GLY A 19 25.73 -1.50 0.85
C GLY A 19 24.28 -1.01 0.75
N CYS A 20 23.61 -1.21 -0.39
CA CYS A 20 22.18 -0.97 -0.53
C CYS A 20 21.40 -2.24 -0.12
N PRO A 21 20.63 -2.22 0.98
CA PRO A 21 19.90 -3.41 1.45
C PRO A 21 18.97 -4.00 0.39
N ARG A 22 18.35 -3.14 -0.42
CA ARG A 22 17.45 -3.59 -1.49
C ARG A 22 18.19 -4.30 -2.62
N CYS A 23 19.43 -3.90 -2.91
CA CYS A 23 20.24 -4.61 -3.91
C CYS A 23 20.62 -6.00 -3.40
N ASP A 24 20.96 -6.13 -2.11
CA ASP A 24 21.32 -7.42 -1.50
C ASP A 24 20.11 -8.38 -1.47
N GLU A 25 18.91 -7.88 -1.14
CA GLU A 25 17.67 -8.66 -1.23
C GLU A 25 17.39 -9.18 -2.65
N LEU A 26 17.57 -8.32 -3.67
CA LEU A 26 17.35 -8.70 -5.06
C LEU A 26 18.38 -9.72 -5.54
N GLU A 27 19.64 -9.62 -5.10
CA GLU A 27 20.67 -10.62 -5.37
C GLU A 27 20.36 -11.96 -4.68
N ALA A 28 19.76 -11.92 -3.50
CA ALA A 28 19.23 -13.10 -2.80
C ALA A 28 17.95 -13.70 -3.44
N GLY A 29 17.45 -13.10 -4.52
CA GLY A 29 16.31 -13.61 -5.29
C GLY A 29 14.95 -13.05 -4.88
N ALA A 30 14.90 -11.96 -4.10
CA ALA A 30 13.64 -11.27 -3.82
C ALA A 30 12.98 -10.77 -5.12
N GLU A 31 11.64 -10.76 -5.15
CA GLU A 31 10.94 -10.30 -6.35
C GLU A 31 11.17 -8.80 -6.61
N PRO A 32 11.44 -8.39 -7.85
CA PRO A 32 11.58 -6.99 -8.22
C PRO A 32 10.22 -6.29 -8.19
N VAL A 33 10.20 -5.03 -7.76
CA VAL A 33 9.00 -4.19 -7.81
C VAL A 33 8.70 -3.84 -9.26
N ARG A 34 7.51 -4.20 -9.75
CA ARG A 34 7.06 -3.91 -11.11
C ARG A 34 6.17 -2.68 -11.12
N TRP A 35 6.62 -1.62 -11.78
CA TRP A 35 5.88 -0.35 -11.91
C TRP A 35 5.09 -0.26 -13.22
N THR A 36 4.74 -1.39 -13.84
CA THR A 36 4.03 -1.41 -15.12
C THR A 36 2.52 -1.25 -14.91
N ARG A 37 1.83 -0.62 -15.87
CA ARG A 37 0.36 -0.43 -15.83
C ARG A 37 -0.43 -1.73 -15.63
N GLY A 38 0.09 -2.85 -16.09
CA GLY A 38 -0.53 -4.17 -15.86
C GLY A 38 -0.54 -4.59 -14.39
N TRP A 39 0.55 -4.33 -13.67
CA TRP A 39 0.65 -4.60 -12.23
C TRP A 39 -0.28 -3.69 -11.41
N GLN A 40 -0.45 -2.44 -11.85
CA GLN A 40 -1.39 -1.50 -11.23
C GLN A 40 -2.84 -2.00 -11.34
N ARG A 41 -3.22 -2.59 -12.48
CA ARG A 41 -4.56 -3.17 -12.70
C ARG A 41 -4.82 -4.42 -11.85
N GLU A 42 -3.81 -5.28 -11.68
CA GLU A 42 -3.88 -6.44 -10.77
C GLU A 42 -4.02 -6.00 -9.31
N GLN A 43 -3.27 -4.97 -8.90
CA GLN A 43 -3.39 -4.37 -7.56
C GLN A 43 -4.75 -3.68 -7.37
N GLU A 44 -5.28 -2.98 -8.37
CA GLU A 44 -6.63 -2.40 -8.32
C GLU A 44 -7.69 -3.48 -8.09
N THR A 45 -7.62 -4.60 -8.82
CA THR A 45 -8.57 -5.72 -8.65
C THR A 45 -8.49 -6.31 -7.23
N ARG A 46 -7.27 -6.49 -6.70
CA ARG A 46 -7.08 -6.93 -5.31
C ARG A 46 -7.63 -5.91 -4.31
N ASN A 47 -7.40 -4.63 -4.55
CA ASN A 47 -7.85 -3.54 -3.69
C ASN A 47 -9.37 -3.40 -3.72
N ASP A 48 -10.03 -3.69 -4.84
CA ASP A 48 -11.49 -3.66 -4.94
C ASP A 48 -12.14 -4.71 -4.05
N ALA A 49 -11.60 -5.93 -4.00
CA ALA A 49 -12.07 -6.96 -3.06
C ALA A 49 -11.91 -6.52 -1.59
N ILE A 50 -10.81 -5.83 -1.27
CA ILE A 50 -10.56 -5.30 0.09
C ILE A 50 -11.55 -4.17 0.42
N ARG A 51 -11.77 -3.25 -0.52
CA ARG A 51 -12.74 -2.14 -0.40
C ARG A 51 -14.14 -2.67 -0.19
N GLN A 52 -14.57 -3.64 -1.01
CA GLN A 52 -15.88 -4.27 -0.90
C GLN A 52 -16.06 -4.94 0.47
N HIS A 53 -15.10 -5.75 0.90
CA HIS A 53 -15.15 -6.41 2.21
C HIS A 53 -15.19 -5.41 3.38
N ALA A 54 -14.43 -4.31 3.27
CA ALA A 54 -14.44 -3.25 4.26
C ALA A 54 -15.80 -2.54 4.31
N HIS A 55 -16.44 -2.32 3.15
CA HIS A 55 -17.80 -1.78 3.05
C HIS A 55 -18.83 -2.69 3.68
N GLU A 56 -18.83 -3.97 3.34
CA GLU A 56 -19.74 -4.97 3.89
C GLU A 56 -19.64 -5.03 5.41
N LYS A 57 -18.42 -5.02 5.96
CA LYS A 57 -18.21 -4.99 7.41
C LYS A 57 -18.67 -3.69 8.07
N HIS A 58 -18.45 -2.55 7.42
CA HIS A 58 -18.82 -1.25 7.95
C HIS A 58 -20.35 -1.11 8.10
N PHE A 59 -21.08 -1.59 7.09
CA PHE A 59 -22.54 -1.47 6.98
C PHE A 59 -23.31 -2.72 7.42
N ALA A 60 -22.63 -3.81 7.82
CA ALA A 60 -23.26 -5.00 8.39
C ALA A 60 -24.14 -4.64 9.61
N PRO A 61 -25.18 -5.44 9.90
CA PRO A 61 -25.94 -5.31 11.15
C PRO A 61 -25.01 -5.36 12.37
N GLY A 62 -25.09 -4.35 13.24
CA GLY A 62 -24.21 -4.22 14.40
C GLY A 62 -22.78 -3.73 14.08
N GLY A 63 -22.48 -3.43 12.82
CA GLY A 63 -21.24 -2.80 12.39
C GLY A 63 -21.14 -1.33 12.82
N PRO A 64 -19.99 -0.68 12.56
CA PRO A 64 -19.72 0.71 12.94
C PRO A 64 -20.84 1.69 12.55
N HIS A 65 -21.41 1.54 11.35
CA HIS A 65 -22.50 2.41 10.90
C HIS A 65 -23.78 2.21 11.72
N ALA A 66 -24.19 0.96 11.95
CA ALA A 66 -25.35 0.64 12.77
C ALA A 66 -25.19 1.11 14.23
N ARG A 67 -23.96 1.11 14.74
CA ARG A 67 -23.59 1.60 16.07
C ARG A 67 -23.42 3.12 16.14
N ARG A 68 -23.62 3.84 15.03
CA ARG A 68 -23.49 5.30 14.92
C ARG A 68 -22.09 5.82 15.26
N GLU A 69 -21.06 5.06 14.92
CA GLU A 69 -19.66 5.43 15.18
C GLU A 69 -19.07 6.35 14.09
N CYS A 70 -19.81 6.63 13.01
CA CYS A 70 -19.32 7.37 11.84
C CYS A 70 -19.34 8.90 11.97
N GLY A 71 -19.80 9.45 13.10
CA GLY A 71 -20.03 10.89 13.26
C GLY A 71 -21.31 11.38 12.56
N PRO A 72 -21.52 12.71 12.42
CA PRO A 72 -22.76 13.28 11.89
C PRO A 72 -22.99 12.99 10.40
N VAL A 73 -21.92 12.72 9.64
CA VAL A 73 -21.97 12.31 8.23
C VAL A 73 -21.00 11.14 8.05
N CYS A 74 -21.49 10.04 7.48
CA CYS A 74 -20.66 8.89 7.15
C CYS A 74 -20.05 9.07 5.76
N THR A 75 -18.73 9.24 5.68
CA THR A 75 -17.94 9.33 4.44
C THR A 75 -17.17 8.04 4.12
N PHE A 76 -17.49 6.95 4.83
CA PHE A 76 -16.84 5.65 4.61
C PHE A 76 -17.22 5.09 3.24
N GLY A 77 -16.29 5.13 2.29
CA GLY A 77 -16.58 4.75 0.91
C GLY A 77 -16.07 5.69 -0.16
N ASP A 78 -15.71 6.93 0.20
CA ASP A 78 -15.50 8.02 -0.76
C ASP A 78 -14.09 8.03 -1.41
N TRP A 79 -13.48 6.86 -1.58
CA TRP A 79 -12.18 6.67 -2.24
C TRP A 79 -12.29 6.55 -3.77
#